data_AF-A0A956JV25-F1
#
_entry.id   AF-A0A956JV25-F1
#
_cell.length_a   1.000
_cell.length_b   1.000
_cell.length_c   1.000
_cell.angle_alpha   90.00
_cell.angle_beta   90.00
_cell.angle_gamma   90.00
#
_symmetry.space_group_name_H-M   'P 1'
#
loop_
_entity.id
_entity.type
_entity.pdbx_description
1 polymer ?
#
loop_
_entity_poly.entity_id
_entity_poly.type
_entity_poly.pdbx_seq_one_letter_code
_entity_poly.pdbx_strand_id
1 'polypeptide(L)'
;MTSRRTEKNPPLELLQRCYRLLLLRARERAGVTLDLLELDELYRLDRDLRSEPEGAAPRAAAVDDDADGDDEPERRTFRRERTALPATVAAGAGEHMPTTVLDLSGSGALVDTGETLSVGDKISLRLGRAGATATRYVFPCEVVREVTPGEVYALRFCGTPLEVRYQSYASREMHTSWLLGFGEGVIVGNG
;
A
#
# COMPACT_ATOMS: atom_id res chain seq x y z
N MET A 1 -31.72 23.43 2.82
CA MET A 1 -31.16 22.17 3.35
C MET A 1 -30.19 21.60 2.32
N THR A 2 -28.93 22.02 2.35
CA THR A 2 -27.89 21.47 1.48
C THR A 2 -27.37 20.20 2.12
N SER A 3 -27.76 19.06 1.55
CA SER A 3 -27.26 17.75 1.93
C SER A 3 -25.75 17.72 1.65
N ARG A 4 -24.94 17.75 2.71
CA ARG A 4 -23.50 17.51 2.63
C ARG A 4 -23.33 16.05 2.23
N ARG A 5 -23.19 15.77 0.94
CA ARG A 5 -22.55 14.54 0.47
C ARG A 5 -21.14 14.56 1.07
N THR A 6 -20.94 13.76 2.10
CA THR A 6 -19.60 13.36 2.50
C THR A 6 -18.97 12.74 1.27
N GLU A 7 -18.03 13.44 0.64
CA GLU A 7 -17.07 12.82 -0.24
C GLU A 7 -16.46 11.69 0.57
N LYS A 8 -16.91 10.46 0.30
CA LYS A 8 -16.15 9.28 0.65
C LYS A 8 -14.74 9.58 0.17
N ASN A 9 -13.76 9.39 1.02
CA ASN A 9 -12.38 9.68 0.68
C ASN A 9 -11.82 8.37 0.10
N PRO A 10 -11.96 8.09 -1.23
CA PRO A 10 -11.54 6.83 -1.83
C PRO A 10 -10.08 6.44 -1.50
N PRO A 11 -9.14 7.38 -1.25
CA PRO A 11 -7.80 7.06 -0.77
C PRO A 11 -7.77 6.16 0.46
N LEU A 12 -8.62 6.44 1.45
CA LEU A 12 -8.53 5.81 2.77
C LEU A 12 -9.14 4.41 2.78
N GLU A 13 -10.28 4.21 2.12
CA GLU A 13 -10.91 2.89 2.01
C GLU A 13 -10.01 1.92 1.22
N LEU A 14 -9.40 2.38 0.13
CA LEU A 14 -8.45 1.58 -0.64
C LEU A 14 -7.21 1.22 0.19
N LEU A 15 -6.62 2.18 0.89
CA LEU A 15 -5.50 1.96 1.81
C LEU A 15 -5.83 0.92 2.89
N GLN A 16 -7.01 1.02 3.50
CA GLN A 16 -7.47 0.07 4.52
C GLN A 16 -7.68 -1.33 3.95
N ARG A 17 -8.23 -1.44 2.73
CA ARG A 17 -8.40 -2.73 2.03
C ARG A 17 -7.05 -3.36 1.70
N CYS A 18 -6.13 -2.61 1.10
CA CYS A 18 -4.78 -3.09 0.79
C CYS A 18 -4.02 -3.50 2.05
N TYR A 19 -4.11 -2.71 3.12
CA TYR A 19 -3.49 -3.03 4.39
C TYR A 19 -4.05 -4.32 5.02
N ARG A 20 -5.38 -4.48 5.06
CA ARG A 20 -6.02 -5.72 5.56
C ARG A 20 -5.61 -6.94 4.75
N LEU A 21 -5.61 -6.83 3.43
CA LEU A 21 -5.17 -7.92 2.55
C LEU A 21 -3.73 -8.33 2.85
N LEU A 22 -2.84 -7.35 3.02
CA LEU A 22 -1.43 -7.59 3.32
C LEU A 22 -1.22 -8.22 4.70
N LEU A 23 -1.96 -7.79 5.72
CA LEU A 23 -1.93 -8.40 7.06
C LEU A 23 -2.37 -9.87 7.04
N LEU A 24 -3.48 -10.17 6.37
CA LEU A 24 -4.02 -11.52 6.30
C LEU A 24 -3.05 -12.45 5.56
N ARG A 25 -2.44 -11.99 4.45
CA ARG A 25 -1.38 -12.72 3.73
C ARG A 25 -0.12 -12.93 4.57
N ALA A 26 0.29 -11.94 5.34
CA ALA A 26 1.43 -12.07 6.22
C ALA A 26 1.20 -13.14 7.31
N ARG A 27 0.00 -13.19 7.88
CA ARG A 27 -0.42 -14.23 8.84
C ARG A 27 -0.44 -15.61 8.19
N GLU A 28 -1.02 -15.74 7.01
CA GLU A 28 -1.02 -16.98 6.21
C GLU A 28 0.42 -17.50 5.98
N ARG A 29 1.35 -16.63 5.53
CA ARG A 29 2.76 -17.00 5.32
C ARG A 29 3.52 -17.36 6.59
N ALA A 30 3.16 -16.72 7.71
CA ALA A 30 3.73 -17.04 9.02
C ALA A 30 3.17 -18.35 9.62
N GLY A 31 2.29 -19.07 8.89
CA GLY A 31 1.65 -20.29 9.38
C GLY A 31 0.63 -20.01 10.49
N VAL A 32 0.20 -18.76 10.65
CA VAL A 32 -0.87 -18.41 11.59
C VAL A 32 -2.18 -18.87 10.98
N THR A 33 -2.86 -19.79 11.65
CA THR A 33 -4.21 -20.22 11.27
C THR A 33 -5.12 -19.01 11.26
N LEU A 34 -5.62 -18.65 10.08
CA LEU A 34 -6.72 -17.71 9.93
C LEU A 34 -8.02 -18.45 10.27
N ASP A 35 -8.90 -17.83 11.03
CA ASP A 35 -10.24 -18.39 11.19
C ASP A 35 -11.05 -18.22 9.89
N LEU A 36 -12.22 -18.88 9.80
CA LEU A 36 -13.04 -18.85 8.58
C LEU A 36 -13.55 -17.44 8.25
N LEU A 37 -13.72 -16.55 9.23
CA LEU A 37 -14.16 -15.17 9.00
C LEU A 37 -13.02 -14.32 8.44
N GLU A 38 -11.81 -14.49 8.95
CA GLU A 38 -10.60 -13.84 8.44
C GLU A 38 -10.25 -14.33 7.03
N LEU A 39 -10.46 -15.62 6.75
CA LEU A 39 -10.27 -16.20 5.43
C LEU A 39 -11.33 -15.68 4.44
N ASP A 40 -12.60 -15.63 4.83
CA ASP A 40 -13.67 -15.03 4.02
C ASP A 40 -13.42 -13.54 3.77
N GLU A 41 -12.94 -12.81 4.77
CA GLU A 41 -12.55 -11.40 4.62
C GLU A 41 -11.38 -11.23 3.64
N LEU A 42 -10.35 -12.10 3.72
CA LEU A 42 -9.25 -12.13 2.74
C LEU A 42 -9.80 -12.33 1.32
N TYR A 43 -10.61 -13.37 1.12
CA TYR A 43 -11.16 -13.68 -0.20
C TYR A 43 -12.10 -12.61 -0.72
N ARG A 44 -12.91 -12.01 0.15
CA ARG A 44 -13.80 -10.91 -0.21
C ARG A 44 -13.01 -9.68 -0.62
N LEU A 45 -11.99 -9.30 0.16
CA LEU A 45 -11.13 -8.16 -0.18
C LEU A 45 -10.37 -8.39 -1.49
N ASP A 46 -9.82 -9.60 -1.68
CA ASP A 46 -9.12 -9.98 -2.91
C ASP A 46 -10.07 -9.97 -4.11
N ARG A 47 -11.28 -10.52 -3.95
CA ARG A 47 -12.32 -10.49 -4.98
C ARG A 47 -12.75 -9.07 -5.29
N ASP A 48 -13.08 -8.26 -4.28
CA ASP A 48 -13.53 -6.88 -4.47
C ASP A 48 -12.48 -6.05 -5.23
N LEU A 49 -11.19 -6.21 -4.90
CA LEU A 49 -10.09 -5.61 -5.64
C LEU A 49 -10.01 -6.12 -7.09
N ARG A 50 -10.32 -7.40 -7.34
CA ARG A 50 -10.39 -7.96 -8.70
C ARG A 50 -11.66 -7.56 -9.46
N SER A 51 -12.77 -7.30 -8.78
CA SER A 51 -14.11 -7.19 -9.37
C SER A 51 -14.64 -5.77 -9.51
N GLU A 52 -13.90 -4.72 -9.12
CA GLU A 52 -14.28 -3.34 -9.47
C GLU A 52 -14.38 -3.24 -11.00
N PRO A 53 -15.57 -2.90 -11.53
CA PRO A 53 -15.88 -3.05 -12.95
C PRO A 53 -14.98 -2.16 -13.80
N GLU A 54 -14.35 -2.76 -14.79
CA GLU A 54 -13.90 -2.06 -16.00
C GLU A 54 -15.12 -1.39 -16.66
N GLY A 55 -15.52 -0.20 -16.21
CA GLY A 55 -16.85 0.26 -16.60
C GLY A 55 -17.26 1.66 -16.19
N ALA A 56 -16.37 2.65 -16.32
CA ALA A 56 -16.79 4.03 -16.53
C ALA A 56 -15.71 4.83 -17.27
N ALA A 57 -15.13 4.26 -18.35
CA ALA A 57 -14.58 5.10 -19.40
C ALA A 57 -15.75 5.72 -20.19
N PRO A 58 -15.70 7.01 -20.55
CA PRO A 58 -16.76 7.67 -21.31
C PRO A 58 -16.98 6.94 -22.65
N ARG A 59 -18.24 6.79 -23.05
CA ARG A 59 -18.65 6.38 -24.40
C ARG A 59 -18.00 7.30 -25.45
N ALA A 60 -16.80 6.96 -25.89
CA ALA A 60 -16.26 7.41 -27.16
C ALA A 60 -16.72 6.42 -28.23
N ALA A 61 -17.16 6.97 -29.35
CA ALA A 61 -17.77 6.27 -30.46
C ALA A 61 -16.95 5.08 -30.96
N ALA A 62 -17.67 4.05 -31.39
CA ALA A 62 -17.14 2.87 -32.05
C ALA A 62 -16.17 3.25 -33.18
N VAL A 63 -14.94 2.76 -33.06
CA VAL A 63 -14.05 2.54 -34.19
C VAL A 63 -13.80 1.05 -34.19
N ASP A 64 -14.41 0.37 -35.16
CA ASP A 64 -14.08 -1.01 -35.51
C ASP A 64 -12.69 -0.96 -36.17
N ASP A 65 -11.67 -1.47 -35.48
CA ASP A 65 -10.37 -1.72 -36.09
C ASP A 65 -9.87 -3.09 -35.61
N ASP A 66 -9.87 -4.03 -36.55
CA ASP A 66 -9.28 -5.36 -36.45
C ASP A 66 -7.80 -5.25 -36.04
N ALA A 67 -7.47 -5.68 -34.83
CA ALA A 67 -6.08 -5.89 -34.44
C ALA A 67 -5.95 -7.22 -33.72
N ASP A 68 -5.26 -8.16 -34.38
CA ASP A 68 -4.61 -9.32 -33.80
C ASP A 68 -3.81 -8.90 -32.55
N GLY A 69 -4.46 -8.95 -31.39
CA GLY A 69 -3.83 -8.73 -30.11
C GLY A 69 -3.09 -10.00 -29.72
N ASP A 70 -1.76 -9.96 -29.78
CA ASP A 70 -0.91 -10.92 -29.06
C ASP A 70 -1.33 -10.91 -27.57
N ASP A 71 -2.18 -11.86 -27.20
CA ASP A 71 -2.56 -12.17 -25.82
C ASP A 71 -1.32 -12.70 -25.08
N GLU A 72 -0.35 -11.83 -24.79
CA GLU A 72 0.70 -12.16 -23.85
C GLU A 72 0.03 -12.55 -22.53
N PRO A 73 0.29 -13.76 -22.00
CA PRO A 73 -0.37 -14.22 -20.79
C PRO A 73 -0.11 -13.24 -19.66
N GLU A 74 -1.17 -12.81 -18.98
CA GLU A 74 -1.10 -11.85 -17.89
C GLU A 74 -0.12 -12.35 -16.81
N ARG A 75 1.11 -11.84 -16.84
CA ARG A 75 2.18 -12.28 -15.91
C ARG A 75 1.98 -11.79 -14.48
N ARG A 76 0.98 -10.94 -14.24
CA ARG A 76 0.78 -10.27 -12.95
C ARG A 76 -0.20 -11.06 -12.10
N THR A 77 0.26 -11.48 -10.93
CA THR A 77 -0.60 -12.18 -9.95
C THR A 77 -1.61 -11.25 -9.27
N PHE A 78 -1.35 -9.93 -9.28
CA PHE A 78 -2.18 -8.95 -8.57
C PHE A 78 -2.53 -7.78 -9.49
N ARG A 79 -3.81 -7.40 -9.49
CA ARG A 79 -4.30 -6.16 -10.09
C ARG A 79 -3.64 -4.97 -9.40
N ARG A 80 -3.33 -3.93 -10.18
CA ARG A 80 -2.81 -2.66 -9.71
C ARG A 80 -3.90 -1.60 -9.77
N GLU A 81 -4.12 -0.92 -8.66
CA GLU A 81 -5.05 0.20 -8.55
C GLU A 81 -4.28 1.50 -8.77
N ARG A 82 -4.68 2.28 -9.78
CA ARG A 82 -4.07 3.59 -10.05
C ARG A 82 -4.49 4.60 -8.99
N THR A 83 -3.55 5.43 -8.55
CA THR A 83 -3.79 6.39 -7.48
C THR A 83 -2.80 7.56 -7.52
N ALA A 84 -2.96 8.50 -6.59
CA ALA A 84 -2.04 9.64 -6.38
C ALA A 84 -1.93 9.91 -4.88
N LEU A 85 -1.54 8.88 -4.12
CA LEU A 85 -1.50 8.97 -2.66
C LEU A 85 -0.20 9.63 -2.22
N PRO A 86 -0.26 10.71 -1.44
CA PRO A 86 0.93 11.24 -0.80
C PRO A 86 1.48 10.23 0.21
N ALA A 87 2.80 10.05 0.17
CA ALA A 87 3.55 9.08 0.94
C ALA A 87 4.92 9.65 1.32
N THR A 88 5.69 8.87 2.08
CA THR A 88 7.09 9.15 2.38
C THR A 88 7.90 7.88 2.22
N VAL A 89 8.97 7.91 1.44
CA VAL A 89 9.96 6.84 1.42
C VAL A 89 11.03 7.15 2.46
N ALA A 90 11.40 6.14 3.23
CA ALA A 90 12.56 6.20 4.12
C ALA A 90 13.65 5.25 3.62
N ALA A 91 14.79 5.81 3.21
CA ALA A 91 15.99 5.06 2.84
C ALA A 91 17.00 5.14 3.98
N GLY A 92 17.46 3.99 4.49
CA GLY A 92 18.45 3.94 5.55
C GLY A 92 18.03 4.63 6.87
N ALA A 93 19.02 5.19 7.58
CA ALA A 93 18.92 5.60 8.98
C ALA A 93 18.35 7.00 9.24
N GLY A 94 17.70 7.64 8.26
CA GLY A 94 17.05 8.94 8.55
C GLY A 94 16.58 9.78 7.38
N GLU A 95 16.87 9.40 6.14
CA GLU A 95 16.41 10.18 5.00
C GLU A 95 14.93 9.90 4.73
N HIS A 96 14.15 10.97 4.62
CA HIS A 96 12.72 10.92 4.40
C HIS A 96 12.37 11.73 3.16
N MET A 97 12.06 11.03 2.09
CA MET A 97 11.72 11.61 0.79
C MET A 97 10.20 11.70 0.65
N PRO A 98 9.61 12.88 0.44
CA PRO A 98 8.23 13.01 -0.01
C PRO A 98 8.03 12.21 -1.30
N THR A 99 6.91 11.51 -1.43
CA THR A 99 6.71 10.60 -2.57
C THR A 99 5.23 10.53 -2.90
N THR A 100 4.90 10.28 -4.17
CA THR A 100 3.53 9.98 -4.61
C THR A 100 3.42 8.53 -5.04
N VAL A 101 2.46 7.79 -4.47
CA VAL A 101 2.11 6.46 -4.97
C VAL A 101 1.22 6.62 -6.19
N LEU A 102 1.71 6.14 -7.33
CA LEU A 102 1.04 6.18 -8.63
C LEU A 102 0.15 4.95 -8.86
N ASP A 103 0.58 3.80 -8.36
CA ASP A 103 -0.24 2.60 -8.29
C ASP A 103 0.07 1.74 -7.06
N LEU A 104 -0.92 0.96 -6.62
CA LEU A 104 -0.79 0.06 -5.48
C LEU A 104 -1.38 -1.31 -5.80
N SER A 105 -0.77 -2.37 -5.29
CA SER A 105 -1.29 -3.73 -5.37
C SER A 105 -1.07 -4.48 -4.06
N GLY A 106 -1.57 -5.70 -3.96
CA GLY A 106 -1.28 -6.59 -2.82
C GLY A 106 0.17 -7.07 -2.72
N SER A 107 1.07 -6.70 -3.65
CA SER A 107 2.47 -7.18 -3.64
C SER A 107 3.52 -6.08 -3.81
N GLY A 108 3.10 -4.85 -4.12
CA GLY A 108 4.01 -3.78 -4.43
C GLY A 108 3.29 -2.49 -4.80
N ALA A 109 4.09 -1.47 -5.11
CA ALA A 109 3.63 -0.15 -5.48
C ALA A 109 4.48 0.42 -6.61
N LEU A 110 3.93 1.35 -7.37
CA LEU A 110 4.68 2.26 -8.22
C LEU A 110 4.71 3.63 -7.55
N VAL A 111 5.90 4.20 -7.41
CA VAL A 111 6.10 5.46 -6.69
C VAL A 111 6.89 6.45 -7.52
N ASP A 112 6.53 7.73 -7.40
CA ASP A 112 7.29 8.87 -7.87
C ASP A 112 7.93 9.57 -6.67
N THR A 113 9.25 9.49 -6.58
CA THR A 113 10.04 9.96 -5.43
C THR A 113 10.63 11.34 -5.66
N GLY A 114 10.76 11.81 -6.91
CA GLY A 114 11.53 13.01 -7.26
C GLY A 114 13.03 12.96 -6.89
N GLU A 115 13.51 11.81 -6.43
CA GLU A 115 14.88 11.56 -5.95
C GLU A 115 15.37 10.20 -6.41
N THR A 116 16.70 10.04 -6.53
CA THR A 116 17.30 8.82 -7.08
C THR A 116 17.35 7.69 -6.06
N LEU A 117 16.87 6.51 -6.45
CA LEU A 117 17.00 5.26 -5.70
C LEU A 117 17.77 4.23 -6.52
N SER A 118 18.46 3.30 -5.86
CA SER A 118 19.11 2.19 -6.54
C SER A 118 18.23 0.94 -6.55
N VAL A 119 18.23 0.22 -7.67
CA VAL A 119 17.59 -1.11 -7.73
C VAL A 119 18.28 -2.04 -6.73
N GLY A 120 17.49 -2.71 -5.90
CA GLY A 120 17.93 -3.54 -4.78
C GLY A 120 17.85 -2.85 -3.41
N ASP A 121 17.66 -1.53 -3.36
CA ASP A 121 17.57 -0.80 -2.10
C ASP A 121 16.43 -1.30 -1.22
N LYS A 122 16.71 -1.48 0.07
CA LYS A 122 15.72 -1.81 1.09
C LYS A 122 15.24 -0.52 1.75
N ILE A 123 13.98 -0.19 1.52
CA ILE A 123 13.36 1.07 1.96
C ILE A 123 12.08 0.80 2.74
N SER A 124 11.57 1.82 3.43
CA SER A 124 10.24 1.78 4.03
C SER A 124 9.30 2.78 3.36
N LEU A 125 8.22 2.31 2.76
CA LEU A 125 7.16 3.17 2.22
C LEU A 125 6.15 3.47 3.34
N ARG A 126 5.97 4.74 3.66
CA ARG A 126 5.04 5.20 4.69
C ARG A 126 3.83 5.85 4.03
N LEU A 127 2.66 5.26 4.21
CA LEU A 127 1.38 5.79 3.72
C LEU A 127 0.65 6.49 4.88
N GLY A 128 0.25 7.73 4.66
CA GLY A 128 -0.41 8.56 5.64
C GLY A 128 -0.21 10.03 5.33
N ARG A 129 -1.18 10.86 5.73
CA ARG A 129 -1.13 12.30 5.46
C ARG A 129 -0.01 12.93 6.30
N ALA A 130 0.88 13.70 5.67
CA ALA A 130 1.86 14.51 6.39
C ALA A 130 1.14 15.40 7.43
N GLY A 131 1.58 15.32 8.69
CA GLY A 131 0.95 16.04 9.80
C GLY A 131 -0.32 15.41 10.40
N ALA A 132 -0.87 14.34 9.84
CA ALA A 132 -1.98 13.62 10.49
C ALA A 132 -1.45 12.71 11.61
N THR A 133 -1.92 12.97 12.83
CA THR A 133 -1.57 12.24 14.05
C THR A 133 -2.33 10.93 14.23
N ALA A 134 -3.14 10.48 13.27
CA ALA A 134 -4.08 9.37 13.52
C ALA A 134 -3.47 7.98 13.24
N THR A 135 -3.04 7.73 12.00
CA THR A 135 -2.58 6.39 11.57
C THR A 135 -1.57 6.50 10.44
N ARG A 136 -0.47 5.76 10.52
CA ARG A 136 0.50 5.57 9.43
C ARG A 136 0.67 4.09 9.15
N TYR A 137 0.69 3.71 7.89
CA TYR A 137 1.02 2.36 7.46
C TYR A 137 2.45 2.34 6.93
N VAL A 138 3.28 1.42 7.41
CA VAL A 138 4.69 1.30 7.03
C VAL A 138 4.87 -0.04 6.32
N PHE A 139 5.29 0.01 5.06
CA PHE A 139 5.54 -1.15 4.22
C PHE A 139 7.06 -1.30 4.03
N PRO A 140 7.67 -2.40 4.52
CA PRO A 140 9.04 -2.72 4.15
C PRO A 140 9.08 -3.14 2.68
N CYS A 141 9.90 -2.45 1.90
CA CYS A 141 9.94 -2.58 0.44
C CYS A 141 11.37 -2.82 -0.07
N GLU A 142 11.45 -3.34 -1.29
CA GLU A 142 12.66 -3.35 -2.10
C GLU A 142 12.39 -2.69 -3.45
N VAL A 143 13.32 -1.87 -3.92
CA VAL A 143 13.28 -1.30 -5.27
C VAL A 143 13.61 -2.40 -6.27
N VAL A 144 12.64 -2.82 -7.08
CA VAL A 144 12.85 -3.94 -8.02
C VAL A 144 13.11 -3.48 -9.45
N ARG A 145 12.73 -2.25 -9.79
CA ARG A 145 12.90 -1.70 -11.13
C ARG A 145 12.78 -0.18 -11.11
N GLU A 146 13.64 0.49 -11.86
CA GLU A 146 13.48 1.88 -12.27
C GLU A 146 12.63 1.95 -13.54
N VAL A 147 11.55 2.74 -13.52
CA VAL A 147 10.59 2.87 -14.63
C VAL A 147 10.85 4.14 -15.42
N THR A 148 11.03 5.26 -14.71
CA THR A 148 11.49 6.53 -15.26
C THR A 148 12.79 6.90 -14.56
N PRO A 149 13.90 7.08 -15.29
CA PRO A 149 15.20 7.35 -14.68
C PRO A 149 15.17 8.51 -13.68
N GLY A 150 15.57 8.25 -12.44
CA GLY A 150 15.66 9.27 -11.39
C GLY A 150 14.33 9.67 -10.72
N GLU A 151 13.18 9.19 -11.20
CA GLU A 151 11.86 9.69 -10.77
C GLU A 151 10.92 8.58 -10.28
N VAL A 152 10.69 7.56 -11.13
CA VAL A 152 9.63 6.58 -10.92
C VAL A 152 10.19 5.19 -10.70
N TYR A 153 9.83 4.57 -9.58
CA TYR A 153 10.34 3.27 -9.15
C TYR A 153 9.22 2.29 -8.85
N ALA A 154 9.43 1.03 -9.25
CA ALA A 154 8.59 -0.09 -8.84
C ALA A 154 9.15 -0.72 -7.57
N LEU A 155 8.30 -0.83 -6.57
CA LEU A 155 8.60 -1.40 -5.27
C LEU A 155 7.93 -2.76 -5.10
N ARG A 156 8.63 -3.71 -4.46
CA ARG A 156 8.08 -4.98 -3.99
C ARG A 156 7.99 -4.98 -2.47
N PHE A 157 6.85 -5.38 -1.93
CA PHE A 157 6.67 -5.53 -0.49
C PHE A 157 7.40 -6.79 0.01
N CYS A 158 8.28 -6.61 0.98
CA CYS A 158 9.20 -7.64 1.46
C CYS A 158 8.82 -8.21 2.84
N GLY A 159 7.73 -7.75 3.45
CA GLY A 159 7.32 -8.19 4.79
C GLY A 159 5.91 -7.75 5.15
N THR A 160 5.56 -8.01 6.41
CA THR A 160 4.28 -7.59 6.99
C THR A 160 4.24 -6.08 7.13
N PRO A 161 3.18 -5.40 6.65
CA PRO A 161 3.04 -3.99 6.91
C PRO A 161 2.79 -3.73 8.40
N LEU A 162 3.30 -2.60 8.91
CA LEU A 162 3.08 -2.16 10.27
C LEU A 162 2.08 -1.00 10.28
N GLU A 163 1.01 -1.14 11.06
CA GLU A 163 0.15 0.00 11.39
C GLU A 163 0.65 0.67 12.66
N VAL A 164 1.02 1.94 12.52
CA VAL A 164 1.45 2.80 13.61
C VAL A 164 0.33 3.79 13.91
N ARG A 165 -0.28 3.65 15.08
CA ARG A 165 -1.28 4.59 15.61
C ARG A 165 -0.61 5.51 16.61
N TYR A 166 -0.68 6.82 16.38
CA TYR A 166 -0.24 7.77 17.40
C TYR A 166 -1.48 8.14 18.23
N GLN A 167 -1.49 7.78 19.51
CA GLN A 167 -2.46 8.38 20.41
C GLN A 167 -2.06 9.85 20.60
N SER A 168 -2.94 10.78 20.25
CA SER A 168 -2.71 12.19 20.53
C SER A 168 -2.75 12.38 22.04
N TYR A 169 -1.57 12.46 22.66
CA TYR A 169 -1.41 12.80 24.07
C TYR A 169 -1.72 14.28 24.28
N ALA A 170 -3.00 14.63 24.26
CA ALA A 170 -3.47 15.93 24.73
C ALA A 170 -3.53 16.00 26.27
N SER A 171 -3.24 14.91 26.98
CA SER A 171 -3.17 14.92 28.45
C SER A 171 -2.29 13.79 29.00
N ARG A 172 -1.11 14.18 29.52
CA ARG A 172 -0.22 13.51 30.49
C ARG A 172 0.28 12.07 30.21
N GLU A 173 1.60 11.94 30.33
CA GLU A 173 2.45 10.73 30.36
C GLU A 173 2.62 9.99 29.01
N MET A 174 3.80 10.20 28.40
CA MET A 174 4.24 9.47 27.21
C MET A 174 4.38 7.98 27.55
N HIS A 175 3.61 7.13 26.88
CA HIS A 175 3.94 5.71 26.74
C HIS A 175 4.35 5.47 25.28
N THR A 176 5.61 5.12 25.08
CA THR A 176 6.15 4.87 23.73
C THR A 176 6.24 3.37 23.52
N SER A 177 5.21 2.78 22.93
CA SER A 177 5.23 1.38 22.50
C SER A 177 5.71 1.29 21.05
N TRP A 178 6.92 0.74 20.85
CA TRP A 178 7.47 0.44 19.54
C TRP A 178 7.47 -1.07 19.34
N LEU A 179 6.96 -1.54 18.19
CA LEU A 179 7.12 -2.92 17.73
C LEU A 179 8.18 -2.92 16.63
N LEU A 180 9.43 -3.24 16.99
CA LEU A 180 10.47 -3.56 16.03
C LEU A 180 10.48 -5.08 15.83
N GLY A 181 9.88 -5.54 14.73
CA GLY A 181 9.94 -6.94 14.34
C GLY A 181 10.88 -7.11 13.14
N PHE A 182 12.11 -7.52 13.39
CA PHE A 182 13.00 -8.10 12.37
C PHE A 182 13.38 -9.51 12.82
N GLY A 183 12.78 -10.54 12.22
CA GLY A 183 13.19 -11.95 12.33
C GLY A 183 13.23 -12.58 13.73
N GLU A 184 12.41 -13.62 13.94
CA GLU A 184 12.47 -14.54 15.11
C GLU A 184 12.65 -13.88 16.49
N GLY A 185 11.82 -12.89 16.82
CA GLY A 185 11.75 -12.34 18.16
C GLY A 185 10.93 -11.07 18.22
N VAL A 186 9.78 -11.12 18.89
CA VAL A 186 9.02 -9.91 19.24
C VAL A 186 9.51 -9.45 20.60
N ILE A 187 10.25 -8.34 20.64
CA ILE A 187 10.57 -7.66 21.89
C ILE A 187 9.55 -6.54 22.08
N VAL A 188 8.74 -6.65 23.11
CA VAL A 188 7.86 -5.56 23.57
C VAL A 188 8.63 -4.78 24.63
N GLY A 189 9.09 -3.58 24.27
CA GLY A 189 9.69 -2.64 25.22
C GLY A 189 8.63 -1.64 25.71
N ASN A 190 8.47 -1.53 27.03
CA ASN A 190 7.73 -0.43 27.65
C ASN A 190 8.74 0.66 28.04
N GLY A 191 8.54 1.87 27.54
CA GLY A 191 9.31 3.07 27.89
C GLY A 191 8.40 4.25 28.15
#